data_AF-A0A1H3A305-F1
#
_entry.id   AF-A0A1H3A305-F1
#
_cell.length_a   1.000
_cell.length_b   1.000
_cell.length_c   1.000
_cell.angle_alpha   90.00
_cell.angle_beta   90.00
_cell.angle_gamma   90.00
#
_symmetry.space_group_name_H-M   'P 1'
#
loop_
_entity.id
_entity.type
_entity.pdbx_description
1 polymer ?
#
loop_
_entity_poly.entity_id
_entity_poly.type
_entity_poly.pdbx_seq_one_letter_code
_entity_poly.pdbx_strand_id
1 'polypeptide(L)' 'MSRKLFTEEQIAALRQNPYVYSVSRSTLVLRKSFKEIFYTEYMEGVYPKDIFKKYGF' A
#
# COMPACT_ATOMS: atom_id res chain seq x y z
N MET A 1 -20.20 6.86 10.60
CA MET A 1 -18.93 6.28 10.11
C MET A 1 -18.43 7.12 8.93
N SER A 2 -17.64 8.16 9.19
CA SER A 2 -17.04 8.93 8.09
C SER A 2 -16.05 8.06 7.34
N ARG A 3 -16.26 7.86 6.04
CA ARG A 3 -15.25 7.24 5.17
C ARG A 3 -14.03 8.16 5.18
N LYS A 4 -12.95 7.74 5.85
CA LYS A 4 -11.66 8.42 5.74
C LYS A 4 -11.18 8.23 4.31
N LEU A 5 -11.40 9.25 3.48
CA LEU A 5 -10.85 9.33 2.13
C LEU A 5 -9.37 9.71 2.23
N PHE A 6 -8.58 9.21 1.29
CA PHE A 6 -7.20 9.65 1.13
C PHE A 6 -7.20 11.12 0.71
N THR A 7 -6.34 11.91 1.34
CA THR A 7 -6.07 13.29 0.90
C THR A 7 -5.26 13.27 -0.39
N GLU A 8 -5.28 14.37 -1.15
CA GLU A 8 -4.52 14.45 -2.40
C GLU A 8 -3.00 14.28 -2.18
N GLU A 9 -2.49 14.74 -1.03
CA GLU A 9 -1.11 14.52 -0.59
C GLU A 9 -0.81 13.04 -0.36
N GLN A 10 -1.71 12.31 0.32
CA GLN A 10 -1.57 10.87 0.54
C GLN A 10 -1.62 10.10 -0.79
N ILE A 11 -2.54 10.48 -1.69
CA ILE A 11 -2.64 9.90 -3.02
C ILE A 11 -1.35 10.15 -3.81
N ALA A 12 -0.80 11.36 -3.78
CA ALA A 12 0.45 11.70 -4.46
C ALA A 12 1.64 10.92 -3.92
N ALA A 13 1.75 10.75 -2.60
CA ALA A 13 2.79 9.93 -1.97
C ALA A 13 2.67 8.45 -2.37
N LEU A 14 1.46 7.88 -2.30
CA LEU A 14 1.21 6.49 -2.70
C LEU A 14 1.47 6.27 -4.20
N ARG A 15 1.18 7.26 -5.05
CA ARG A 15 1.39 7.17 -6.50
C ARG A 15 2.86 7.18 -6.89
N GLN A 16 3.74 7.74 -6.07
CA GLN A 16 5.20 7.67 -6.29
C GLN A 16 5.76 6.27 -6.04
N ASN A 17 5.03 5.42 -5.32
CA ASN A 17 5.50 4.10 -4.97
C ASN A 17 5.36 3.12 -6.17
N PRO A 18 6.44 2.45 -6.61
CA PRO A 18 6.42 1.55 -7.76
C PRO A 18 5.49 0.33 -7.58
N TYR A 19 5.15 -0.01 -6.34
CA TYR A 19 4.26 -1.12 -6.00
C TYR A 19 2.77 -0.77 -6.10
N VAL A 20 2.43 0.51 -6.26
CA VAL A 20 1.06 0.97 -6.47
C VAL A 20 0.71 0.88 -7.95
N TYR A 21 -0.41 0.22 -8.24
CA TYR A 21 -0.95 0.12 -9.59
C TYR A 21 -1.84 1.32 -9.90
N SER A 22 -2.77 1.61 -9.00
CA SER A 22 -3.67 2.77 -9.11
C SER A 22 -4.13 3.19 -7.72
N VAL A 23 -4.32 4.49 -7.51
CA VAL A 23 -4.81 5.03 -6.24
C VAL A 23 -5.90 6.06 -6.52
N SER A 24 -7.03 5.89 -5.83
CA SER A 24 -8.22 6.74 -5.87
C SER A 24 -8.51 7.22 -4.45
N ARG A 25 -9.35 8.25 -4.31
CA ARG A 25 -9.73 8.84 -3.00
C ARG A 25 -10.25 7.83 -1.97
N SER A 26 -10.79 6.69 -2.41
CA SER A 26 -11.33 5.63 -1.54
C SER A 26 -10.67 4.26 -1.72
N THR A 27 -9.75 4.11 -2.68
CA THR A 27 -9.30 2.79 -3.12
C THR A 27 -7.83 2.81 -3.49
N LEU A 28 -7.06 1.91 -2.89
CA LEU A 28 -5.67 1.67 -3.23
C LEU A 28 -5.55 0.30 -3.92
N VAL A 29 -5.11 0.31 -5.17
CA VAL A 29 -4.86 -0.90 -5.95
C VAL A 29 -3.36 -1.14 -6.00
N LEU A 30 -2.93 -2.21 -5.36
CA LEU A 30 -1.54 -2.67 -5.36
C LEU A 30 -1.27 -3.60 -6.54
N ARG A 31 -0.05 -3.56 -7.07
CA ARG A 31 0.41 -4.49 -8.12
C ARG A 31 0.40 -5.92 -7.62
N LYS A 32 0.21 -6.88 -8.54
CA LYS A 32 0.22 -8.31 -8.23
C LYS A 32 1.56 -8.75 -7.61
N SER A 33 2.67 -8.25 -8.16
CA SER A 33 4.01 -8.51 -7.64
C SER A 33 4.18 -8.11 -6.17
N PHE A 34 3.60 -6.98 -5.76
CA PHE A 34 3.66 -6.56 -4.37
C PHE A 34 2.80 -7.45 -3.46
N LYS A 35 1.66 -7.94 -3.94
CA LYS A 35 0.82 -8.85 -3.15
C LYS A 35 1.54 -10.17 -2.86
N GLU A 36 2.31 -10.68 -3.82
CA GLU A 36 3.14 -11.88 -3.63
C GLU A 36 4.22 -11.63 -2.56
N ILE A 37 4.98 -10.53 -2.69
CA ILE A 37 5.99 -10.13 -1.69
C ILE A 37 5.37 -9.96 -0.31
N PHE A 38 4.26 -9.21 -0.22
CA PHE A 38 3.55 -8.97 1.02
C PHE A 38 3.10 -10.28 1.66
N TYR A 39 2.54 -11.19 0.87
CA TYR A 39 2.08 -12.49 1.37
C TYR A 39 3.27 -13.33 1.87
N THR A 40 4.38 -13.36 1.14
CA THR A 40 5.59 -14.07 1.58
C THR A 40 6.12 -13.54 2.90
N GLU A 41 6.36 -12.23 3.03
CA GLU A 41 6.87 -11.65 4.29
C GLU A 41 5.87 -11.78 5.44
N TYR A 42 4.58 -11.66 5.14
CA TYR A 42 3.53 -11.87 6.14
C TYR A 42 3.50 -13.33 6.64
N MET A 43 3.71 -14.30 5.75
CA MET A 43 3.83 -15.72 6.11
C MET A 43 5.11 -16.01 6.91
N GLU A 44 6.18 -15.25 6.70
CA GLU A 44 7.39 -15.30 7.52
C GLU A 44 7.22 -14.69 8.92
N GLY A 45 6.05 -14.10 9.21
CA GLY A 45 5.73 -13.50 10.50
C GLY A 45 6.09 -12.02 10.61
N VAL A 46 6.45 -11.36 9.50
CA VAL A 46 6.69 -9.92 9.47
C VAL A 46 5.35 -9.18 9.60
N TYR A 47 5.31 -8.17 10.45
CA TYR A 47 4.09 -7.40 10.63
C TYR A 47 3.76 -6.58 9.37
N PRO A 48 2.48 -6.47 8.97
CA PRO A 48 2.06 -5.66 7.83
C PRO A 48 2.61 -4.24 7.86
N LYS A 49 2.67 -3.61 9.04
CA LYS A 49 3.21 -2.25 9.21
C LYS A 49 4.67 -2.16 8.81
N ASP A 50 5.47 -3.16 9.14
CA ASP A 50 6.89 -3.19 8.83
C ASP A 50 7.13 -3.46 7.35
N ILE A 51 6.32 -4.34 6.73
CA ILE A 51 6.32 -4.57 5.28
C ILE A 51 6.02 -3.25 4.56
N PHE A 52 4.92 -2.59 4.92
CA PHE A 52 4.56 -1.30 4.32
C PHE A 52 5.67 -0.26 4.48
N LYS A 53 6.23 -0.11 5.68
CA LYS A 53 7.33 0.82 5.94
C LYS A 53 8.59 0.49 5.14
N LYS A 54 8.95 -0.79 5.02
CA LYS A 54 10.10 -1.28 4.24
C LYS A 54 9.96 -0.95 2.76
N TYR A 55 8.74 -0.96 2.24
CA TYR A 55 8.44 -0.65 0.85
C TYR A 55 8.02 0.81 0.61
N GLY A 56 8.14 1.70 1.61
CA GLY A 56 7.91 3.14 1.46
C GLY A 56 6.42 3.55 1.46
N PHE A 57 5.60 2.87 2.27
CA PHE A 57 4.21 3.22 2.55
C PHE A 57 4.05 3.89 3.92
#